data_AF-A0A818P1M0-F1
#
_entry.id   AF-A0A818P1M0-F1
#
_cell.length_a   1.000
_cell.length_b   1.000
_cell.length_c   1.000
_cell.angle_alpha   90.00
_cell.angle_beta   90.00
_cell.angle_gamma   90.00
#
_symmetry.space_group_name_H-M   'P 1'
#
loop_
_entity.id
_entity.type
_entity.pdbx_description
1 polymer ?
#
loop_
_entity_poly.entity_id
_entity_poly.type
_entity_poly.pdbx_seq_one_letter_code
_entity_poly.pdbx_strand_id
1 'polypeptide(L)'
;MKQFRNNLTDENADLHIEIIDLPYRSENKDVKFVFTVILPNQGVQLDAIEQKLASQPNLMKKLLNRQNIRTELLHLYLPKFKMESTFQLNDILQQVGIKDEFIDYKANFSDIASEEHNRDHLYISKVNNSFMIRKC
;
A
#
# COMPACT_ATOMS: atom_id res chain seq x y z
N MET A 1 -19.61 1.08 22.42
CA MET A 1 -18.81 -0.06 21.93
C MET A 1 -18.90 -0.08 20.41
N LYS A 2 -17.78 -0.18 19.69
CA LYS A 2 -17.76 -0.23 18.22
C LYS A 2 -17.72 -1.70 17.80
N GLN A 3 -18.60 -2.10 16.88
CA GLN A 3 -18.54 -3.43 16.25
C GLN A 3 -17.40 -3.43 15.24
N PHE A 4 -16.58 -4.49 15.25
CA PHE A 4 -15.45 -4.63 14.35
C PHE A 4 -15.52 -5.96 13.61
N ARG A 5 -14.77 -6.08 12.52
CA ARG A 5 -14.74 -7.27 11.68
C ARG A 5 -13.39 -7.94 11.81
N ASN A 6 -13.39 -9.23 12.16
CA ASN A 6 -12.19 -10.07 12.23
C ASN A 6 -12.18 -11.06 11.08
N ASN A 7 -11.01 -11.22 10.45
CA ASN A 7 -10.77 -12.25 9.46
C ASN A 7 -9.96 -13.38 10.11
N LEU A 8 -10.55 -14.57 10.19
CA LEU A 8 -9.88 -15.81 10.56
C LEU A 8 -9.88 -16.72 9.32
N THR A 9 -8.77 -16.72 8.58
CA THR A 9 -8.53 -17.68 7.49
C THR A 9 -7.49 -18.71 7.94
N ASP A 10 -7.49 -19.92 7.37
CA ASP A 10 -6.50 -20.96 7.70
C ASP A 10 -5.06 -20.47 7.49
N GLU A 11 -4.81 -19.60 6.51
CA GLU A 11 -3.49 -19.00 6.26
C GLU A 11 -3.06 -17.99 7.36
N ASN A 12 -4.00 -17.42 8.12
CA ASN A 12 -3.67 -16.63 9.32
C ASN A 12 -3.09 -17.52 10.42
N ALA A 13 -3.46 -18.81 10.46
CA ALA A 13 -2.89 -19.77 11.40
C ALA A 13 -1.42 -20.06 11.07
N ASP A 14 -1.05 -20.16 9.78
CA ASP A 14 0.33 -20.36 9.32
C ASP A 14 1.22 -19.12 9.49
N LEU A 15 0.62 -17.93 9.52
CA LEU A 15 1.30 -16.66 9.72
C LEU A 15 1.33 -16.21 11.19
N HIS A 16 0.49 -16.80 12.05
CA HIS A 16 0.24 -16.36 13.41
C HIS A 16 -0.03 -14.85 13.48
N ILE A 17 -1.01 -14.40 12.71
CA ILE A 17 -1.45 -12.99 12.64
C ILE A 17 -2.95 -12.87 12.90
N GLU A 18 -3.35 -11.72 13.41
CA GLU A 18 -4.74 -11.28 13.50
C GLU A 18 -5.00 -10.16 12.49
N ILE A 19 -6.14 -10.21 11.81
CA ILE A 19 -6.53 -9.19 10.82
C ILE A 19 -7.84 -8.56 11.24
N ILE A 20 -7.82 -7.23 11.35
CA ILE A 20 -8.94 -6.42 11.80
C ILE A 20 -9.31 -5.39 10.73
N ASP A 21 -10.58 -5.36 10.35
CA ASP A 21 -11.12 -4.40 9.40
C ASP A 21 -11.91 -3.30 10.11
N LEU A 22 -11.51 -2.05 9.85
CA LEU A 22 -12.10 -0.85 10.42
C LEU A 22 -12.77 -0.04 9.30
N PRO A 23 -14.07 -0.28 9.03
CA PRO A 23 -14.77 0.47 7.99
C PRO A 23 -14.91 1.93 8.39
N TYR A 24 -14.58 2.83 7.46
CA TYR A 24 -14.89 4.25 7.62
C TYR A 24 -16.37 4.49 7.39
N ARG A 25 -16.92 5.47 8.11
CA ARG A 25 -18.28 5.93 7.84
C ARG A 25 -18.26 6.64 6.49
N SER A 26 -19.11 6.20 5.58
CA SER A 26 -19.35 6.84 4.29
C SER A 26 -20.84 7.16 4.19
N GLU A 27 -21.14 8.37 3.72
CA GLU A 27 -22.52 8.78 3.41
C GLU A 27 -22.96 8.22 2.05
N ASN A 28 -22.01 8.03 1.14
CA ASN A 28 -22.22 7.44 -0.18
C ASN A 28 -22.11 5.92 -0.09
N LYS A 29 -23.22 5.22 -0.37
CA LYS A 29 -23.29 3.75 -0.30
C LYS A 29 -22.33 3.03 -1.28
N ASP A 30 -21.90 3.75 -2.31
CA ASP A 30 -21.08 3.23 -3.41
C ASP A 30 -19.57 3.24 -3.09
N VAL A 31 -19.13 4.02 -2.10
CA VAL A 31 -17.73 4.12 -1.72
C VAL A 31 -17.55 3.64 -0.29
N LYS A 32 -16.81 2.55 -0.12
CA LYS A 32 -16.51 1.95 1.19
C LYS A 32 -15.00 1.87 1.39
N PHE A 33 -14.47 2.80 2.17
CA PHE A 33 -13.09 2.72 2.65
C PHE A 33 -13.02 1.86 3.90
N VAL A 34 -12.02 1.00 3.98
CA VAL A 34 -11.76 0.14 5.13
C VAL A 34 -10.29 0.25 5.48
N PHE A 35 -9.98 0.60 6.73
CA PHE A 35 -8.63 0.53 7.26
C PHE A 35 -8.39 -0.87 7.81
N THR A 36 -7.51 -1.64 7.16
CA THR A 36 -7.15 -3.00 7.59
C THR A 36 -5.90 -2.96 8.43
N VAL A 37 -5.96 -3.56 9.61
CA VAL A 37 -4.82 -3.71 10.52
C VAL A 37 -4.42 -5.18 10.51
N ILE A 38 -3.15 -5.44 10.20
CA ILE A 38 -2.52 -6.76 10.34
C ILE A 38 -1.67 -6.71 11.59
N LEU A 39 -2.04 -7.50 12.59
CA LEU A 39 -1.42 -7.53 13.90
C LEU A 39 -0.69 -8.88 14.07
N PRO A 40 0.66 -8.90 14.15
CA PRO A 40 1.38 -10.11 14.53
C PRO A 40 1.02 -10.57 15.94
N ASN A 41 0.91 -11.89 16.13
CA ASN A 41 0.83 -12.47 17.47
C ASN A 41 2.14 -12.24 18.23
N GLN A 42 2.06 -12.36 19.56
CA GLN A 42 3.24 -12.23 20.42
C GLN A 42 4.35 -13.21 19.98
N GLY A 43 5.56 -12.67 19.81
CA GLY A 43 6.75 -13.44 19.39
C GLY A 43 6.96 -13.52 17.87
N VAL A 44 6.02 -13.06 17.05
CA VAL A 44 6.21 -12.99 15.59
C VAL A 44 6.90 -11.69 15.20
N GLN A 45 8.00 -11.80 14.44
CA GLN A 45 8.74 -10.65 13.93
C GLN A 45 8.07 -10.10 12.66
N LEU A 46 8.01 -8.77 12.52
CA LEU A 46 7.43 -8.10 11.35
C LEU A 46 8.17 -8.46 10.06
N ASP A 47 9.50 -8.51 10.09
CA ASP A 47 10.34 -8.83 8.93
C ASP A 47 9.98 -10.20 8.30
N ALA A 48 9.64 -11.18 9.13
CA ALA A 48 9.24 -12.51 8.66
C ALA A 48 7.89 -12.47 7.92
N ILE A 49 6.97 -11.61 8.35
CA ILE A 49 5.68 -11.40 7.68
C ILE A 49 5.92 -10.67 6.36
N GLU A 50 6.73 -9.61 6.36
CA GLU A 50 7.07 -8.85 5.15
C GLU A 50 7.71 -9.73 4.07
N GLN A 51 8.65 -10.60 4.43
CA GLN A 51 9.28 -11.54 3.51
C GLN A 51 8.28 -12.56 2.95
N LYS A 52 7.37 -13.08 3.77
CA LYS A 52 6.31 -13.99 3.31
C LYS A 52 5.35 -13.28 2.34
N LEU A 53 4.96 -12.03 2.64
CA LEU A 53 4.13 -11.22 1.76
C LEU A 53 4.83 -10.91 0.42
N ALA A 54 6.13 -10.63 0.45
CA ALA A 54 6.91 -10.34 -0.75
C ALA A 54 7.13 -11.58 -1.63
N SER A 55 7.36 -12.75 -1.02
CA SER A 55 7.59 -14.01 -1.74
C SER A 55 6.32 -14.66 -2.28
N GLN A 56 5.15 -14.32 -1.72
CA GLN A 56 3.88 -14.91 -2.10
C GLN A 56 2.88 -13.83 -2.59
N PRO A 57 2.89 -13.50 -3.90
CA PRO A 57 2.08 -12.39 -4.43
C PRO A 57 0.57 -12.59 -4.27
N ASN A 58 0.12 -13.84 -4.16
CA ASN A 58 -1.29 -14.16 -3.95
C ASN A 58 -1.71 -14.11 -2.48
N LEU A 59 -0.76 -14.14 -1.54
CA LEU A 59 -1.04 -14.14 -0.10
C LEU A 59 -1.79 -12.88 0.29
N MET A 60 -1.32 -11.70 -0.14
CA MET A 60 -1.99 -10.44 0.18
C MET A 60 -3.43 -10.39 -0.35
N LYS A 61 -3.70 -10.91 -1.55
CA LYS A 61 -5.07 -11.00 -2.09
C LYS A 61 -5.97 -11.91 -1.25
N LYS A 62 -5.42 -13.02 -0.74
CA LYS A 62 -6.15 -13.96 0.12
C LYS A 62 -6.41 -13.39 1.51
N LEU A 63 -5.41 -12.75 2.14
CA LEU A 63 -5.56 -12.09 3.45
C LEU A 63 -6.62 -10.98 3.40
N LEU A 64 -6.67 -10.25 2.27
CA LEU A 64 -7.65 -9.20 2.02
C LEU A 64 -8.97 -9.74 1.44
N ASN A 65 -9.12 -11.05 1.26
CA ASN A 65 -10.38 -11.63 0.82
C ASN A 65 -11.42 -11.52 1.94
N ARG A 66 -12.58 -10.97 1.59
CA ARG A 66 -13.67 -10.62 2.50
C ARG A 66 -14.83 -11.61 2.45
N GLN A 67 -14.62 -12.80 1.89
CA GLN A 67 -15.65 -13.83 1.80
C GLN A 67 -15.92 -14.53 3.15
N ASN A 68 -14.91 -14.66 4.02
CA ASN A 68 -15.01 -15.36 5.32
C ASN A 68 -14.81 -14.41 6.52
N ILE A 69 -15.46 -13.24 6.51
CA ILE A 69 -15.39 -12.31 7.64
C ILE A 69 -16.38 -12.72 8.74
N ARG A 70 -15.91 -12.78 9.99
CA ARG A 70 -16.79 -12.81 11.16
C ARG A 70 -16.93 -11.41 11.73
N THR A 71 -18.17 -10.99 11.97
CA THR A 71 -18.43 -9.73 12.68
C THR A 71 -18.53 -10.04 14.16
N GLU A 72 -17.64 -9.47 14.95
CA GLU A 72 -17.55 -9.75 16.38
C GLU A 72 -17.40 -8.45 17.17
N LEU A 73 -17.93 -8.45 18.39
CA LEU A 73 -17.69 -7.36 19.33
C LEU A 73 -16.34 -7.60 20.00
N LEU A 74 -15.38 -6.68 19.76
CA LEU A 74 -14.06 -6.76 20.36
C LEU A 74 -13.65 -5.43 21.00
N HIS A 75 -12.72 -5.53 21.95
CA HIS A 75 -12.12 -4.39 22.62
C HIS A 75 -10.83 -4.01 21.88
N LEU A 76 -10.91 -3.00 21.01
CA LEU A 76 -9.77 -2.55 20.24
C LEU A 76 -9.02 -1.43 20.95
N TYR A 77 -7.75 -1.67 21.28
CA TYR A 77 -6.80 -0.61 21.56
C TYR A 77 -5.99 -0.30 20.31
N LEU A 78 -6.29 0.82 19.66
CA LEU A 78 -5.53 1.30 18.50
C LEU A 78 -4.90 2.66 18.85
N PRO A 79 -3.56 2.79 18.88
CA PRO A 79 -2.89 4.06 19.15
C PRO A 79 -3.29 5.15 18.16
N LYS A 80 -3.13 6.41 18.57
CA LYS A 80 -3.12 7.53 17.64
C LYS A 80 -1.74 7.61 17.02
N PHE A 81 -1.67 7.83 15.71
CA PHE A 81 -0.40 7.93 15.01
C PHE A 81 -0.49 8.93 13.88
N LYS A 82 0.67 9.47 13.52
CA LYS A 82 0.89 10.32 12.36
C LYS A 82 2.14 9.80 11.67
N MET A 83 2.03 9.50 10.38
CA MET A 83 3.12 9.08 9.53
C MET A 83 3.20 10.06 8.37
N GLU A 84 4.38 10.63 8.14
CA GLU A 84 4.68 11.52 7.03
C GLU A 84 5.96 11.02 6.38
N SER A 85 5.96 10.87 5.06
CA SER A 85 7.14 10.40 4.34
C SER A 85 7.17 10.97 2.93
N THR A 86 8.37 11.30 2.46
CA THR A 86 8.64 11.78 1.11
C THR A 86 9.76 10.93 0.52
N PHE A 87 9.53 10.41 -0.68
CA PHE A 87 10.44 9.53 -1.40
C PHE A 87 10.80 10.14 -2.75
N GLN A 88 12.08 10.10 -3.10
CA GLN A 88 12.51 10.32 -4.48
C GLN A 88 12.44 8.97 -5.21
N LEU A 89 11.52 8.84 -6.14
CA LEU A 89 11.23 7.56 -6.81
C LEU A 89 12.13 7.27 -8.01
N ASN A 90 13.01 8.20 -8.41
CA ASN A 90 13.90 8.04 -9.56
C ASN A 90 14.61 6.67 -9.58
N ASP A 91 15.26 6.30 -8.47
CA ASP A 91 16.04 5.06 -8.42
C ASP A 91 15.15 3.83 -8.41
N ILE A 92 14.01 3.91 -7.71
CA ILE A 92 13.04 2.82 -7.61
C ILE A 92 12.41 2.54 -8.98
N LEU A 93 11.99 3.57 -9.71
CA LEU A 93 11.37 3.43 -11.03
C LEU A 93 12.36 2.87 -12.06
N GLN A 94 13.63 3.30 -11.99
CA GLN A 94 14.71 2.73 -12.80
C GLN A 94 14.97 1.25 -12.48
N GLN A 95 14.95 0.86 -11.20
CA GLN A 95 15.10 -0.55 -10.80
C GLN A 95 13.93 -1.42 -11.28
N VAL A 96 12.71 -0.86 -11.32
CA VAL A 96 11.51 -1.57 -11.81
C VAL A 96 11.48 -1.69 -13.34
N GLY A 97 12.20 -0.84 -14.07
CA GLY A 97 12.41 -0.98 -15.51
C GLY A 97 12.18 0.29 -16.34
N ILE A 98 11.72 1.38 -15.73
CA ILE A 98 11.51 2.67 -16.38
C ILE A 98 12.84 3.43 -16.31
N LYS A 99 13.70 3.23 -17.32
CA LYS A 99 15.09 3.71 -17.30
C LYS A 99 15.35 4.79 -18.33
N ASP A 100 14.89 4.58 -19.56
CA ASP A 100 15.22 5.44 -20.68
C ASP A 100 14.57 6.83 -20.51
N GLU A 101 13.42 6.89 -19.84
CA GLU A 101 12.69 8.11 -19.51
C GLU A 101 13.44 9.07 -18.59
N PHE A 102 14.45 8.58 -17.85
CA PHE A 102 15.30 9.40 -16.98
C PHE A 102 16.61 9.82 -17.64
N ILE A 103 16.86 9.38 -18.87
CA ILE A 103 18.10 9.64 -19.61
C ILE A 103 17.80 10.62 -20.73
N ASP A 104 18.40 11.80 -20.66
CA ASP A 104 18.24 12.92 -21.59
C ASP A 104 18.16 12.50 -23.08
N TYR A 105 19.18 11.79 -23.58
CA TYR A 105 19.28 11.41 -24.99
C TYR A 105 18.49 10.15 -25.39
N LYS A 106 17.81 9.49 -24.44
CA LYS A 106 17.02 8.27 -24.71
C LYS A 106 15.53 8.44 -24.45
N ALA A 107 15.16 9.37 -23.59
CA ALA A 107 13.79 9.65 -23.26
C ALA A 107 13.04 10.08 -24.52
N ASN A 108 11.95 9.39 -24.83
CA ASN A 108 11.07 9.75 -25.93
C ASN A 108 9.72 10.22 -25.39
N PHE A 109 9.53 11.54 -25.41
CA PHE A 109 8.28 12.20 -25.03
C PHE A 109 7.69 13.02 -26.19
N SER A 110 7.88 12.56 -27.44
CA SER A 110 7.42 13.24 -28.67
C SER A 110 5.91 13.53 -28.68
N ASP A 111 5.12 12.69 -28.02
CA ASP A 111 3.66 12.84 -27.93
C ASP A 111 3.23 13.91 -26.91
N ILE A 112 4.14 14.34 -26.03
CA ILE A 112 3.88 15.38 -25.02
C ILE A 112 4.34 16.75 -25.53
N ALA A 113 5.52 16.80 -26.17
CA ALA A 113 6.08 18.02 -26.73
C ALA A 113 6.65 17.73 -28.12
N SER A 114 6.18 18.49 -29.12
CA SER A 114 6.68 18.37 -30.49
C SER A 114 8.09 18.95 -30.62
N GLU A 115 8.94 18.26 -31.38
CA GLU A 115 10.32 18.65 -31.65
C GLU A 115 10.45 19.93 -32.50
N GLU A 116 9.32 20.51 -32.95
CA GLU A 116 9.27 21.58 -33.94
C GLU A 116 9.79 22.93 -33.41
N HIS A 117 9.90 23.11 -32.08
CA HIS A 117 10.27 24.39 -31.47
C HIS A 117 11.38 24.35 -30.41
N ASN A 118 11.99 23.19 -30.10
CA ASN A 118 13.04 23.15 -29.08
C ASN A 118 14.12 22.09 -29.37
N ARG A 119 15.39 22.52 -29.30
CA ARG A 119 16.58 21.66 -29.36
C ARG A 119 16.88 20.97 -28.03
N ASP A 120 15.89 20.91 -27.14
CA ASP A 120 16.04 20.45 -25.78
C ASP A 120 15.37 19.09 -25.66
N HIS A 121 16.17 18.06 -25.42
CA HIS A 121 15.67 16.73 -25.14
C HIS A 121 14.85 16.76 -23.84
N LEU A 122 13.61 16.29 -23.91
CA LEU A 122 12.73 16.21 -22.74
C LEU A 122 12.96 14.88 -22.04
N TYR A 123 13.20 14.91 -20.73
CA TYR A 123 13.34 13.72 -19.90
C TYR A 123 12.84 13.97 -18.47
N ILE A 124 12.64 12.89 -17.71
CA ILE A 124 12.26 12.98 -16.31
C ILE A 124 13.50 13.22 -15.46
N SER A 125 13.63 14.43 -14.91
CA SER A 125 14.73 14.77 -14.01
C SER A 125 14.49 14.26 -12.58
N LYS A 126 13.26 14.40 -12.06
CA LYS A 126 12.93 14.05 -10.67
C LYS A 126 11.48 13.65 -10.49
N VAL A 127 11.26 12.58 -9.72
CA VAL A 127 9.95 12.11 -9.29
C VAL A 127 9.91 12.09 -7.76
N ASN A 128 9.04 12.91 -7.17
CA ASN A 128 8.82 12.96 -5.73
C ASN A 128 7.44 12.42 -5.38
N ASN A 129 7.38 11.55 -4.37
CA ASN A 129 6.13 11.05 -3.82
C ASN A 129 6.08 11.33 -2.32
N SER A 130 5.08 12.09 -1.89
CA SER A 130 4.85 12.41 -0.48
C SER A 130 3.50 11.87 -0.02
N PHE A 131 3.46 11.26 1.15
CA PHE A 131 2.21 10.87 1.78
C PHE A 131 2.17 11.24 3.26
N MET A 132 0.95 11.45 3.75
CA MET A 132 0.65 11.61 5.16
C MET A 132 -0.53 10.72 5.54
N ILE A 133 -0.37 9.92 6.59
CA ILE A 133 -1.44 9.15 7.21
C ILE A 133 -1.58 9.61 8.65
N ARG A 134 -2.80 9.94 9.07
CA ARG A 134 -3.08 10.37 10.44
C ARG A 134 -4.32 9.70 10.97
N LYS A 135 -4.21 9.12 12.18
CA LYS A 135 -5.33 8.60 12.94
C LYS A 135 -5.46 9.36 14.26
N CYS A 136 -6.52 10.17 14.35
CA CYS A 136 -6.82 11.05 15.49
C CYS A 136 -7.73 10.41 16.54
#